data_AF-W3WNR3-F1
#
_entry.id   AF-W3WNR3-F1
#
_cell.length_a   1.000
_cell.length_b   1.000
_cell.length_c   1.000
_cell.angle_alpha   90.00
_cell.angle_beta   90.00
_cell.angle_gamma   90.00
#
_symmetry.space_group_name_H-M   'P 1'
#
loop_
_entity.id
_entity.type
_entity.pdbx_description
1 polymer ?
#
loop_
_entity_poly.entity_id
_entity_poly.type
_entity_poly.pdbx_seq_one_letter_code
_entity_poly.pdbx_strand_id
1 'polypeptide(L)'
;MCAFLRLVPIAFLATGVFSVPATNEVLVAKAVTPGFTYKGCYSEPPGGRAIELKSYSDNKNMTTESCAAFCDDYQLFGTEYGEQCFCGNVLAAGSSPADGCTMNCTGNNSQKCGGPARLSLYNNTNYRAPSVATIPGWTYQGCHTEGPNGARVLSYRNPQDVSTPQACTSACGAAGYRLAGVEYGSECWCGNTLQGGSFVDTDSQTTQCNFRCAGDKYSFCGAGSRLVVYAAVTAADVAGWRYQGCYVDNAGGKRNLDALSSYTDDNTAQSCASFCSQYSYFGVENGNECFCGLSLNSTYTPTSNSSCAKPCSGDKNQTCGDFGFQSIYESVPLKPAPSNQAVVAGKFNYKFCSFDDNNARVLAANTNANDAMTVEMCAAFCNSYSYFGVEYGKECYCGDSFSGSPAQEKDCSYLCPGNSTELCGAANRINIWGPATATLI
;
A
#
# COMPACT_ATOMS: atom_id res chain seq x y z
N MET A 1 78.38 13.40 58.84
CA MET A 1 77.36 12.68 59.65
C MET A 1 76.14 12.47 58.76
N CYS A 2 75.63 11.23 58.74
CA CYS A 2 74.34 10.78 58.18
C CYS A 2 74.13 10.94 56.66
N ALA A 3 73.45 10.06 55.94
CA ALA A 3 73.06 8.66 56.06
C ALA A 3 72.49 8.31 54.67
N PHE A 4 72.97 7.24 54.02
CA PHE A 4 72.42 6.77 52.75
C PHE A 4 71.09 6.06 53.00
N LEU A 5 69.98 6.65 52.55
CA LEU A 5 68.68 5.96 52.50
C LEU A 5 68.59 5.19 51.18
N ARG A 6 68.60 3.85 51.26
CA ARG A 6 68.37 2.94 50.13
C ARG A 6 66.87 2.91 49.79
N LEU A 7 66.53 3.25 48.54
CA LEU A 7 65.22 2.96 47.95
C LEU A 7 65.20 1.49 47.48
N VAL A 8 64.20 0.74 47.95
CA VAL A 8 63.87 -0.63 47.54
C VAL A 8 63.00 -0.57 46.26
N PRO A 9 63.28 -1.33 45.21
CA PRO A 9 62.40 -1.40 44.04
C PRO A 9 61.17 -2.26 44.35
N ILE A 10 59.99 -1.71 44.08
CA ILE A 10 58.70 -2.41 44.16
C ILE A 10 58.61 -3.40 42.99
N ALA A 11 58.52 -4.69 43.32
CA ALA A 11 58.26 -5.75 42.35
C ALA A 11 56.81 -5.65 41.86
N PHE A 12 56.63 -5.47 40.55
CA PHE A 12 55.34 -5.64 39.89
C PHE A 12 54.97 -7.13 39.91
N LEU A 13 53.91 -7.48 40.64
CA LEU A 13 53.26 -8.78 40.57
C LEU A 13 52.56 -8.90 39.21
N ALA A 14 53.06 -9.78 38.36
CA ALA A 14 52.38 -10.22 37.15
C ALA A 14 51.12 -11.01 37.54
N THR A 15 49.95 -10.39 37.42
CA THR A 15 48.68 -11.11 37.45
C THR A 15 48.53 -11.87 36.13
N GLY A 16 48.58 -13.20 36.23
CA GLY A 16 48.45 -14.10 35.09
C GLY A 16 47.15 -13.87 34.32
N VAL A 17 47.29 -13.73 33.01
CA VAL A 17 46.18 -13.84 32.07
C VAL A 17 45.81 -15.31 32.01
N PHE A 18 44.73 -15.70 32.67
CA PHE A 18 44.11 -17.00 32.43
C PHE A 18 43.46 -16.96 31.05
N SER A 19 44.12 -17.54 30.05
CA SER A 19 43.50 -17.88 28.77
C SER A 19 42.50 -19.01 29.02
N VAL A 20 41.20 -18.68 29.03
CA VAL A 20 40.14 -19.69 28.94
C VAL A 20 40.26 -20.35 27.56
N PRO A 21 40.39 -21.69 27.45
CA PRO A 21 40.38 -22.33 26.15
C PRO A 21 38.98 -22.15 25.55
N ALA A 22 38.91 -21.60 24.33
CA ALA A 22 37.69 -21.64 23.53
C ALA A 22 37.24 -23.10 23.44
N THR A 23 36.06 -23.38 23.99
CA THR A 23 35.47 -24.71 23.96
C THR A 23 35.29 -25.16 22.51
N ASN A 24 35.44 -26.46 22.29
CA ASN A 24 35.23 -27.17 21.01
C ASN A 24 33.87 -26.89 20.33
N GLU A 25 32.95 -26.16 20.95
CA GLU A 25 31.64 -25.79 20.39
C GLU A 25 31.76 -24.84 19.20
N VAL A 26 32.77 -23.97 19.16
CA VAL A 26 32.93 -22.98 18.07
C VAL A 26 33.50 -23.60 16.78
N LEU A 27 34.26 -24.69 16.88
CA LEU A 27 34.96 -25.29 15.74
C LEU A 27 34.11 -26.31 14.95
N VAL A 28 33.07 -26.89 15.57
CA VAL A 28 32.23 -27.94 14.94
C VAL A 28 30.99 -27.36 14.23
N ALA A 29 30.51 -26.17 14.64
CA ALA A 29 29.43 -25.46 13.94
C ALA A 29 29.90 -24.72 12.66
N LYS A 30 31.20 -24.74 12.38
CA LYS A 30 31.81 -24.16 11.17
C LYS A 30 31.87 -25.19 10.03
N ALA A 31 30.83 -26.01 9.88
CA ALA A 31 30.53 -26.55 8.56
C ALA A 31 30.18 -25.33 7.70
N VAL A 32 31.15 -24.86 6.92
CA VAL A 32 30.99 -23.73 6.00
C VAL A 32 30.03 -24.20 4.92
N THR A 33 28.72 -24.09 5.16
CA THR A 33 27.73 -24.17 4.09
C THR A 33 27.84 -22.87 3.33
N PRO A 34 28.38 -22.85 2.09
CA PRO A 34 28.54 -21.61 1.36
C PRO A 34 27.19 -20.91 1.19
N GLY A 35 27.10 -19.62 1.51
CA GLY A 35 25.85 -18.87 1.48
C GLY A 35 25.05 -18.85 2.80
N PHE A 36 25.56 -19.44 3.89
CA PHE A 36 24.87 -19.44 5.18
C PHE A 36 25.83 -19.14 6.34
N THR A 37 25.30 -18.48 7.38
CA THR A 37 26.03 -18.10 8.59
C THR A 37 25.33 -18.70 9.80
N TYR A 38 26.05 -19.48 10.61
CA TYR A 38 25.53 -19.97 11.89
C TYR A 38 25.26 -18.80 12.84
N LYS A 39 24.05 -18.74 13.39
CA LYS A 39 23.61 -17.66 14.29
C LYS A 39 23.71 -18.05 15.76
N GLY A 40 23.69 -19.34 16.07
CA GLY A 40 23.75 -19.85 17.43
C GLY A 40 22.69 -20.91 17.70
N CYS A 41 22.65 -21.35 18.95
CA CYS A 41 21.61 -22.23 19.45
C CYS A 41 20.48 -21.41 20.07
N TYR A 42 19.23 -21.78 19.78
CA TYR A 42 18.04 -21.05 20.20
C TYR A 42 17.01 -21.98 20.86
N SER A 43 16.26 -21.46 21.82
CA SER A 43 15.14 -22.16 22.46
C SER A 43 13.87 -22.09 21.61
N GLU A 44 13.06 -23.13 21.65
CA GLU A 44 11.66 -23.06 21.22
C GLU A 44 10.85 -22.13 22.15
N PRO A 45 9.89 -21.35 21.64
CA PRO A 45 9.00 -20.56 22.47
C PRO A 45 7.97 -21.47 23.20
N PRO A 46 7.34 -21.01 24.29
CA PRO A 46 6.29 -21.77 24.96
C PRO A 46 5.14 -22.14 24.01
N GLY A 47 4.90 -23.44 23.84
CA GLY A 47 3.77 -23.96 23.07
C GLY A 47 3.85 -23.77 21.55
N GLY A 48 5.02 -23.42 21.01
CA GLY A 48 5.18 -23.16 19.58
C GLY A 48 6.55 -23.51 19.05
N ARG A 49 6.81 -23.07 17.81
CA ARG A 49 8.09 -23.28 17.12
C ARG A 49 8.88 -21.99 16.95
N ALA A 50 10.21 -22.06 17.04
CA ALA A 50 11.09 -20.90 16.85
C ALA A 50 11.01 -20.36 15.42
N ILE A 51 10.88 -21.24 14.42
CA ILE A 51 10.57 -20.93 13.02
C ILE A 51 9.68 -22.05 12.43
N GLU A 52 8.65 -21.71 11.65
CA GLU A 52 7.60 -22.68 11.28
C GLU A 52 6.98 -22.52 9.89
N LEU A 53 7.60 -21.77 8.98
CA LEU A 53 7.00 -21.53 7.65
C LEU A 53 7.05 -22.75 6.73
N LYS A 54 8.02 -23.65 6.92
CA LYS A 54 8.18 -24.89 6.16
C LYS A 54 9.03 -25.86 6.96
N SER A 55 8.77 -27.16 6.90
CA SER A 55 9.59 -28.15 7.61
C SER A 55 9.57 -29.52 6.95
N TYR A 56 10.57 -30.34 7.28
CA TYR A 56 10.57 -31.78 7.05
C TYR A 56 11.40 -32.48 8.13
N SER A 57 11.35 -33.81 8.14
CA SER A 57 12.20 -34.62 9.00
C SER A 57 12.76 -35.81 8.23
N ASP A 58 14.02 -36.15 8.48
CA ASP A 58 14.72 -37.28 7.88
C ASP A 58 15.60 -37.97 8.94
N ASN A 59 15.18 -39.15 9.37
CA ASN A 59 15.84 -39.91 10.42
C ASN A 59 17.12 -40.64 9.96
N LYS A 60 17.53 -40.50 8.70
CA LYS A 60 18.72 -41.14 8.13
C LYS A 60 19.70 -40.17 7.48
N ASN A 61 19.20 -39.14 6.79
CA ASN A 61 20.03 -38.31 5.91
C ASN A 61 19.97 -36.81 6.25
N MET A 62 19.53 -36.42 7.46
CA MET A 62 19.55 -35.01 7.85
C MET A 62 20.99 -34.48 7.93
N THR A 63 21.26 -33.36 7.29
CA THR A 63 22.52 -32.60 7.40
C THR A 63 22.21 -31.11 7.44
N THR A 64 23.16 -30.30 7.88
CA THR A 64 23.01 -28.84 7.82
C THR A 64 22.87 -28.35 6.38
N GLU A 65 23.52 -29.00 5.42
CA GLU A 65 23.45 -28.66 3.99
C GLU A 65 22.11 -29.07 3.37
N SER A 66 21.56 -30.23 3.72
CA SER A 66 20.26 -30.66 3.18
C SER A 66 19.13 -29.77 3.68
N CYS A 67 19.17 -29.36 4.96
CA CYS A 67 18.23 -28.39 5.49
C CYS A 67 18.41 -26.99 4.87
N ALA A 68 19.66 -26.54 4.71
CA ALA A 68 19.96 -25.27 4.04
C ALA A 68 19.43 -25.23 2.60
N ALA A 69 19.63 -26.30 1.84
CA ALA A 69 19.14 -26.42 0.46
C ALA A 69 17.60 -26.44 0.39
N PHE A 70 16.93 -27.08 1.35
CA PHE A 70 15.47 -27.11 1.43
C PHE A 70 14.85 -25.75 1.78
N CYS A 71 15.61 -24.91 2.50
CA CYS A 71 15.22 -23.59 2.97
C CYS A 71 15.90 -22.44 2.19
N ASP A 72 16.40 -22.69 0.97
CA ASP A 72 17.14 -21.70 0.17
C ASP A 72 16.33 -20.43 -0.15
N ASP A 73 15.01 -20.55 -0.10
CA ASP A 73 14.04 -19.46 -0.28
C ASP A 73 13.77 -18.66 0.99
N TYR A 74 14.25 -19.09 2.16
CA TYR A 74 13.97 -18.47 3.44
C TYR A 74 15.21 -17.78 4.01
N GLN A 75 14.97 -16.74 4.81
CA GLN A 75 16.05 -16.00 5.47
C GLN A 75 16.74 -16.84 6.54
N LEU A 76 15.98 -17.68 7.23
CA LEU A 76 16.44 -18.53 8.30
C LEU A 76 16.13 -19.98 7.98
N PHE A 77 17.05 -20.84 8.40
CA PHE A 77 16.76 -22.24 8.58
C PHE A 77 17.33 -22.71 9.91
N GLY A 78 16.82 -23.82 10.41
CA GLY A 78 17.35 -24.43 11.60
C GLY A 78 17.08 -25.91 11.66
N THR A 79 17.97 -26.59 12.35
CA THR A 79 17.89 -28.04 12.57
C THR A 79 17.66 -28.34 14.04
N GLU A 80 16.78 -29.30 14.33
CA GLU A 80 16.42 -29.71 15.68
C GLU A 80 16.43 -31.24 15.81
N TYR A 81 16.70 -31.74 17.02
CA TYR A 81 16.59 -33.15 17.39
C TYR A 81 17.38 -34.13 16.50
N GLY A 82 18.43 -33.67 15.83
CA GLY A 82 19.26 -34.48 14.93
C GLY A 82 18.65 -34.76 13.56
N GLU A 83 17.33 -34.67 13.40
CA GLU A 83 16.60 -35.16 12.22
C GLU A 83 15.56 -34.20 11.65
N GLN A 84 15.31 -33.05 12.30
CA GLN A 84 14.26 -32.11 11.91
C GLN A 84 14.86 -30.87 11.27
N CYS A 85 14.20 -30.35 10.24
CA CYS A 85 14.57 -29.14 9.54
C CYS A 85 13.38 -28.17 9.48
N PHE A 86 13.63 -26.90 9.77
CA PHE A 86 12.65 -25.83 9.77
C PHE A 86 13.16 -24.62 8.99
N CYS A 87 12.27 -23.96 8.26
CA CYS A 87 12.52 -22.72 7.54
C CYS A 87 11.66 -21.58 8.11
N GLY A 88 12.19 -20.37 8.10
CA GLY A 88 11.45 -19.18 8.53
C GLY A 88 12.10 -17.90 8.05
N ASN A 89 11.41 -16.77 8.19
CA ASN A 89 12.02 -15.46 7.93
C ASN A 89 12.22 -14.64 9.21
N VAL A 90 11.54 -15.01 10.29
CA VAL A 90 11.55 -14.30 11.57
C VAL A 90 11.49 -15.34 12.69
N LEU A 91 12.18 -15.08 13.80
CA LEU A 91 12.06 -15.88 15.02
C LEU A 91 10.74 -15.56 15.73
N ALA A 92 10.02 -16.60 16.16
CA ALA A 92 8.82 -16.43 16.97
C ALA A 92 9.12 -15.73 18.31
N ALA A 93 8.18 -14.91 18.79
CA ALA A 93 8.30 -14.25 20.07
C ALA A 93 8.48 -15.26 21.21
N GLY A 94 9.46 -15.03 22.08
CA GLY A 94 9.83 -15.96 23.16
C GLY A 94 10.93 -16.97 22.80
N SER A 95 11.35 -17.06 21.54
CA SER A 95 12.60 -17.73 21.20
C SER A 95 13.80 -16.86 21.60
N SER A 96 14.82 -17.47 22.21
CA SER A 96 15.99 -16.76 22.72
C SER A 96 17.27 -17.58 22.56
N PRO A 97 18.46 -16.95 22.55
CA PRO A 97 19.72 -17.69 22.57
C PRO A 97 19.77 -18.66 23.76
N ALA A 98 20.25 -19.88 23.50
CA ALA A 98 20.28 -20.97 24.47
C ALA A 98 21.50 -21.86 24.23
N ASP A 99 21.74 -22.81 25.13
CA ASP A 99 22.70 -23.90 24.96
C ASP A 99 21.97 -25.23 24.70
N GLY A 100 22.71 -26.28 24.34
CA GLY A 100 22.16 -27.64 24.21
C GLY A 100 21.91 -28.10 22.78
N CYS A 101 22.42 -27.38 21.78
CA CYS A 101 22.44 -27.83 20.38
C CYS A 101 23.57 -28.82 20.11
N THR A 102 23.54 -29.96 20.80
CA THR A 102 24.66 -30.92 20.84
C THR A 102 24.37 -32.23 20.11
N MET A 103 23.15 -32.45 19.62
CA MET A 103 22.78 -33.67 18.89
C MET A 103 23.44 -33.69 17.52
N ASN A 104 23.97 -34.86 17.16
CA ASN A 104 24.53 -35.07 15.83
C ASN A 104 23.41 -35.14 14.79
N CYS A 105 23.70 -34.67 13.58
CA CYS A 105 22.82 -34.86 12.44
C CYS A 105 22.76 -36.35 12.04
N THR A 106 21.57 -36.88 11.75
CA THR A 106 21.40 -38.31 11.38
C THR A 106 22.17 -38.72 10.13
N GLY A 107 22.33 -37.79 9.17
CA GLY A 107 23.07 -38.00 7.93
C GLY A 107 24.55 -37.63 7.97
N ASN A 108 25.01 -36.93 9.01
CA ASN A 108 26.43 -36.58 9.18
C ASN A 108 26.78 -36.36 10.66
N ASN A 109 27.40 -37.36 11.29
CA ASN A 109 27.79 -37.32 12.69
C ASN A 109 28.87 -36.27 13.04
N SER A 110 29.50 -35.65 12.03
CA SER A 110 30.46 -34.55 12.24
C SER A 110 29.79 -33.18 12.39
N GLN A 111 28.47 -33.10 12.16
CA GLN A 111 27.67 -31.88 12.25
C GLN A 111 26.72 -31.93 13.45
N LYS A 112 26.34 -30.75 13.93
CA LYS A 112 25.34 -30.59 14.99
C LYS A 112 24.01 -30.12 14.43
N CYS A 113 22.94 -30.82 14.78
CA CYS A 113 21.57 -30.58 14.33
C CYS A 113 20.63 -30.34 15.51
N GLY A 114 20.96 -29.36 16.35
CA GLY A 114 20.10 -28.94 17.46
C GLY A 114 20.12 -29.89 18.66
N GLY A 115 19.01 -29.93 19.39
CA GLY A 115 18.79 -30.73 20.59
C GLY A 115 17.31 -30.72 21.00
N PRO A 116 16.92 -31.34 22.12
CA PRO A 116 15.53 -31.33 22.57
C PRO A 116 15.04 -29.89 22.85
N ALA A 117 14.08 -29.39 22.06
CA ALA A 117 13.63 -28.00 22.12
C ALA A 117 14.77 -26.98 21.92
N ARG A 118 15.76 -27.34 21.09
CA ARG A 118 16.95 -26.53 20.81
C ARG A 118 17.25 -26.49 19.31
N LEU A 119 17.03 -25.33 18.70
CA LEU A 119 17.24 -25.09 17.29
C LEU A 119 18.67 -24.61 17.02
N SER A 120 19.43 -25.34 16.20
CA SER A 120 20.65 -24.77 15.60
C SER A 120 20.25 -23.84 14.47
N LEU A 121 20.33 -22.53 14.71
CA LEU A 121 19.82 -21.52 13.79
C LEU A 121 20.92 -21.02 12.85
N TYR A 122 20.57 -20.87 11.58
CA TYR A 122 21.44 -20.35 10.53
C TYR A 122 20.70 -19.25 9.74
N ASN A 123 21.46 -18.28 9.26
CA ASN A 123 20.98 -17.22 8.39
C ASN A 123 21.50 -17.42 6.97
N ASN A 124 20.59 -17.37 6.00
CA ASN A 124 20.88 -17.39 4.58
C ASN A 124 21.38 -16.02 4.13
N THR A 125 22.65 -15.92 3.74
CA THR A 125 23.27 -14.66 3.30
C THR A 125 22.89 -14.29 1.87
N ASN A 126 22.33 -15.24 1.12
CA ASN A 126 21.85 -15.04 -0.25
C ASN A 126 20.34 -14.75 -0.29
N TYR A 127 19.66 -14.76 0.86
CA TYR A 127 18.24 -14.45 0.91
C TYR A 127 17.99 -13.02 0.46
N ARG A 128 17.05 -12.89 -0.48
CA ARG A 128 16.46 -11.62 -0.88
C ARG A 128 14.96 -11.73 -0.67
N ALA A 129 14.41 -10.83 0.15
CA ALA A 129 12.98 -10.75 0.35
C ALA A 129 12.28 -10.52 -1.01
N PRO A 130 11.20 -11.26 -1.31
CA PRO A 130 10.39 -10.96 -2.48
C PRO A 130 9.85 -9.53 -2.42
N SER A 131 9.71 -8.92 -3.58
CA SER A 131 9.23 -7.55 -3.72
C SER A 131 8.31 -7.41 -4.93
N VAL A 132 7.60 -6.30 -5.03
CA VAL A 132 6.91 -5.93 -6.27
C VAL A 132 7.96 -5.69 -7.35
N ALA A 133 7.80 -6.34 -8.50
CA ALA A 133 8.74 -6.20 -9.61
C ALA A 133 8.67 -4.79 -10.20
N THR A 134 9.81 -4.16 -10.43
CA THR A 134 9.89 -2.91 -11.21
C THR A 134 10.00 -3.25 -12.69
N ILE A 135 9.03 -2.84 -13.50
CA ILE A 135 8.90 -3.23 -14.91
C ILE A 135 8.95 -1.97 -15.78
N PRO A 136 9.95 -1.80 -16.66
CA PRO A 136 10.01 -0.67 -17.57
C PRO A 136 8.74 -0.56 -18.43
N GLY A 137 8.13 0.62 -18.47
CA GLY A 137 6.90 0.86 -19.23
C GLY A 137 5.63 0.32 -18.56
N TRP A 138 5.70 -0.12 -17.30
CA TRP A 138 4.53 -0.54 -16.52
C TRP A 138 4.60 0.02 -15.10
N THR A 139 3.45 0.35 -14.54
CA THR A 139 3.32 0.88 -13.17
C THR A 139 2.52 -0.09 -12.32
N TYR A 140 3.03 -0.39 -11.12
CA TYR A 140 2.31 -1.20 -10.14
C TYR A 140 1.04 -0.48 -9.69
N GLN A 141 -0.10 -1.18 -9.73
CA GLN A 141 -1.42 -0.64 -9.40
C GLN A 141 -1.93 -1.07 -8.02
N GLY A 142 -1.30 -2.09 -7.41
CA GLY A 142 -1.71 -2.61 -6.12
C GLY A 142 -1.90 -4.12 -6.10
N CYS A 143 -2.16 -4.64 -4.90
CA CYS A 143 -2.66 -5.98 -4.68
C CYS A 143 -4.19 -5.92 -4.78
N HIS A 144 -4.75 -6.48 -5.84
CA HIS A 144 -6.19 -6.45 -6.10
C HIS A 144 -6.83 -7.76 -5.67
N THR A 145 -7.95 -7.70 -4.95
CA THR A 145 -8.76 -8.89 -4.74
C THR A 145 -9.56 -9.21 -5.99
N GLU A 146 -9.84 -10.50 -6.19
CA GLU A 146 -10.93 -10.90 -7.05
C GLU A 146 -12.27 -10.42 -6.46
N GLY A 147 -13.26 -10.31 -7.34
CA GLY A 147 -14.60 -9.87 -6.99
C GLY A 147 -15.43 -10.93 -6.24
N PRO A 148 -16.57 -10.53 -5.65
CA PRO A 148 -17.49 -11.45 -5.00
C PRO A 148 -17.92 -12.59 -5.94
N ASN A 149 -18.16 -13.78 -5.37
CA ASN A 149 -18.61 -14.97 -6.12
C ASN A 149 -17.66 -15.42 -7.25
N GLY A 150 -16.37 -15.14 -7.14
CA GLY A 150 -15.36 -15.54 -8.14
C GLY A 150 -15.36 -14.66 -9.39
N ALA A 151 -15.93 -13.46 -9.32
CA ALA A 151 -15.85 -12.50 -10.41
C ALA A 151 -14.40 -12.07 -10.66
N ARG A 152 -13.93 -12.18 -11.90
CA ARG A 152 -12.54 -11.88 -12.26
C ARG A 152 -12.28 -10.39 -12.41
N VAL A 153 -11.23 -9.87 -11.77
CA VAL A 153 -10.78 -8.48 -11.86
C VAL A 153 -10.22 -8.15 -13.24
N LEU A 154 -9.59 -9.12 -13.91
CA LEU A 154 -9.10 -9.03 -15.29
C LEU A 154 -9.73 -10.16 -16.11
N SER A 155 -10.26 -9.84 -17.30
CA SER A 155 -11.17 -10.73 -18.03
C SER A 155 -10.51 -11.83 -18.83
N TYR A 156 -9.22 -11.69 -19.17
CA TYR A 156 -8.52 -12.62 -20.07
C TYR A 156 -7.38 -13.33 -19.35
N ARG A 157 -7.45 -14.65 -19.23
CA ARG A 157 -6.32 -15.46 -18.77
C ARG A 157 -5.41 -15.78 -19.96
N ASN A 158 -4.14 -15.44 -19.86
CA ASN A 158 -3.15 -15.83 -20.85
C ASN A 158 -2.98 -17.36 -20.81
N PRO A 159 -3.22 -18.10 -21.92
CA PRO A 159 -3.15 -19.55 -21.93
C PRO A 159 -1.75 -20.14 -21.64
N GLN A 160 -0.70 -19.34 -21.76
CA GLN A 160 0.67 -19.79 -21.52
C GLN A 160 1.09 -19.68 -20.05
N ASP A 161 0.31 -19.00 -19.20
CA ASP A 161 0.60 -18.79 -17.77
C ASP A 161 2.08 -18.48 -17.51
N VAL A 162 2.51 -17.37 -18.09
CA VAL A 162 3.88 -16.91 -17.95
C VAL A 162 4.17 -16.60 -16.48
N SER A 163 5.19 -17.25 -15.94
CA SER A 163 5.41 -17.38 -14.50
C SER A 163 6.19 -16.22 -13.86
N THR A 164 6.19 -15.03 -14.48
CA THR A 164 6.82 -13.81 -13.92
C THR A 164 6.01 -12.56 -14.27
N PRO A 165 6.09 -11.48 -13.46
CA PRO A 165 5.42 -10.21 -13.76
C PRO A 165 5.91 -9.58 -15.07
N GLN A 166 7.22 -9.63 -15.34
CA GLN A 166 7.84 -9.13 -16.58
C GLN A 166 7.29 -9.84 -17.82
N ALA A 167 7.18 -11.17 -17.77
CA ALA A 167 6.66 -11.93 -18.90
C ALA A 167 5.15 -11.69 -19.08
N CYS A 168 4.40 -11.58 -17.98
CA CYS A 168 2.96 -11.32 -18.04
C CYS A 168 2.63 -9.96 -18.64
N THR A 169 3.28 -8.90 -18.15
CA THR A 169 3.16 -7.54 -18.72
C THR A 169 3.53 -7.51 -20.20
N SER A 170 4.65 -8.14 -20.58
CA SER A 170 5.07 -8.22 -21.99
C SER A 170 4.02 -8.91 -22.86
N ALA A 171 3.46 -10.03 -22.40
CA ALA A 171 2.47 -10.80 -23.16
C ALA A 171 1.11 -10.07 -23.26
N CYS A 172 0.63 -9.48 -22.17
CA CYS A 172 -0.59 -8.68 -22.17
C CYS A 172 -0.45 -7.44 -23.07
N GLY A 173 0.67 -6.74 -22.99
CA GLY A 173 0.95 -5.60 -23.87
C GLY A 173 0.99 -5.97 -25.34
N ALA A 174 1.66 -7.09 -25.70
CA ALA A 174 1.69 -7.59 -27.07
C ALA A 174 0.29 -7.99 -27.59
N ALA A 175 -0.60 -8.44 -26.70
CA ALA A 175 -1.99 -8.75 -27.01
C ALA A 175 -2.92 -7.50 -27.00
N GLY A 176 -2.37 -6.30 -26.79
CA GLY A 176 -3.13 -5.04 -26.82
C GLY A 176 -3.86 -4.70 -25.53
N TYR A 177 -3.57 -5.39 -24.43
CA TYR A 177 -4.12 -5.09 -23.11
C TYR A 177 -3.27 -4.06 -22.37
N ARG A 178 -3.94 -3.17 -21.63
CA ARG A 178 -3.31 -2.14 -20.81
C ARG A 178 -3.08 -2.55 -19.36
N LEU A 179 -3.72 -3.62 -18.90
CA LEU A 179 -3.54 -4.18 -17.57
C LEU A 179 -3.01 -5.60 -17.67
N ALA A 180 -2.11 -5.94 -16.76
CA ALA A 180 -1.57 -7.26 -16.57
C ALA A 180 -1.53 -7.58 -15.08
N GLY A 181 -1.96 -8.77 -14.68
CA GLY A 181 -1.99 -9.21 -13.30
C GLY A 181 -1.45 -10.62 -13.19
N VAL A 182 -0.63 -10.86 -12.17
CA VAL A 182 -0.15 -12.21 -11.84
C VAL A 182 -0.87 -12.74 -10.60
N GLU A 183 -1.37 -13.97 -10.68
CA GLU A 183 -2.13 -14.64 -9.62
C GLU A 183 -1.55 -16.01 -9.31
N TYR A 184 -1.76 -16.48 -8.07
CA TYR A 184 -1.53 -17.86 -7.66
C TYR A 184 -0.13 -18.40 -7.99
N GLY A 185 0.89 -17.53 -8.00
CA GLY A 185 2.28 -17.89 -8.25
C GLY A 185 2.65 -18.11 -9.72
N SER A 186 1.70 -18.21 -10.66
CA SER A 186 2.03 -18.48 -12.06
C SER A 186 1.02 -18.01 -13.10
N GLU A 187 -0.22 -17.71 -12.70
CA GLU A 187 -1.24 -17.33 -13.66
C GLU A 187 -1.01 -15.91 -14.15
N CYS A 188 -1.26 -15.69 -15.44
CA CYS A 188 -1.18 -14.36 -16.04
C CYS A 188 -2.55 -13.96 -16.57
N TRP A 189 -3.02 -12.80 -16.12
CA TRP A 189 -4.31 -12.23 -16.45
C TRP A 189 -4.12 -10.87 -17.13
N CYS A 190 -4.91 -10.58 -18.15
CA CYS A 190 -4.87 -9.34 -18.90
C CYS A 190 -6.26 -8.69 -18.95
N GLY A 191 -6.29 -7.37 -19.09
CA GLY A 191 -7.52 -6.61 -19.26
C GLY A 191 -7.27 -5.17 -19.67
N ASN A 192 -8.35 -4.42 -19.88
CA ASN A 192 -8.29 -2.98 -20.15
C ASN A 192 -8.98 -2.16 -19.06
N THR A 193 -9.77 -2.80 -18.22
CA THR A 193 -10.46 -2.22 -17.07
C THR A 193 -10.33 -3.17 -15.89
N LEU A 194 -10.22 -2.62 -14.69
CA LEU A 194 -10.44 -3.38 -13.46
C LEU A 194 -11.95 -3.56 -13.31
N GLN A 195 -12.42 -4.79 -13.15
CA GLN A 195 -13.85 -5.10 -13.09
C GLN A 195 -14.18 -5.96 -11.86
N GLY A 196 -15.45 -6.35 -11.72
CA GLY A 196 -15.87 -7.34 -10.72
C GLY A 196 -15.99 -6.80 -9.29
N GLY A 197 -15.97 -5.49 -9.06
CA GLY A 197 -16.02 -4.93 -7.71
C GLY A 197 -14.73 -5.21 -6.90
N SER A 198 -13.61 -5.43 -7.60
CA SER A 198 -12.28 -5.53 -7.01
C SER A 198 -11.93 -4.27 -6.23
N PHE A 199 -11.30 -4.44 -5.08
CA PHE A 199 -10.71 -3.36 -4.30
C PHE A 199 -9.19 -3.54 -4.23
N VAL A 200 -8.48 -2.40 -4.16
CA VAL A 200 -7.06 -2.37 -3.83
C VAL A 200 -6.93 -2.67 -2.35
N ASP A 201 -6.15 -3.68 -1.99
CA ASP A 201 -5.80 -3.93 -0.61
C ASP A 201 -4.98 -2.75 -0.07
N THR A 202 -5.47 -2.08 0.97
CA THR A 202 -4.85 -0.87 1.52
C THR A 202 -3.58 -1.16 2.34
N ASP A 203 -3.23 -2.45 2.54
CA ASP A 203 -1.97 -2.81 3.18
C ASP A 203 -0.79 -2.58 2.22
N SER A 204 -0.07 -1.49 2.49
CA SER A 204 1.04 -0.90 1.73
C SER A 204 2.23 -1.82 1.38
N GLN A 205 2.21 -3.12 1.70
CA GLN A 205 3.37 -4.00 1.58
C GLN A 205 3.12 -5.39 0.95
N THR A 206 2.08 -5.58 0.14
CA THR A 206 1.83 -6.87 -0.58
C THR A 206 1.73 -8.11 0.33
N THR A 207 1.50 -7.93 1.63
CA THR A 207 1.35 -9.02 2.62
C THR A 207 0.27 -10.02 2.23
N GLN A 208 -0.77 -9.56 1.53
CA GLN A 208 -1.87 -10.39 1.02
C GLN A 208 -1.63 -10.92 -0.40
N CYS A 209 -0.67 -10.38 -1.15
CA CYS A 209 -0.21 -10.88 -2.46
C CYS A 209 1.19 -11.47 -2.31
N ASN A 210 1.35 -12.45 -1.43
CA ASN A 210 2.65 -12.91 -0.95
C ASN A 210 3.14 -14.22 -1.59
N PHE A 211 2.44 -14.76 -2.58
CA PHE A 211 2.93 -15.93 -3.30
C PHE A 211 4.13 -15.50 -4.15
N ARG A 212 5.16 -16.34 -4.16
CA ARG A 212 6.33 -16.14 -5.03
C ARG A 212 5.99 -16.60 -6.43
N CYS A 213 6.56 -15.93 -7.42
CA CYS A 213 6.43 -16.36 -8.79
C CYS A 213 7.20 -17.66 -9.05
N ALA A 214 6.59 -18.62 -9.73
CA ALA A 214 7.22 -19.89 -10.09
C ALA A 214 8.44 -19.69 -11.01
N GLY A 215 8.47 -18.62 -11.81
CA GLY A 215 9.60 -18.26 -12.68
C GLY A 215 10.54 -17.20 -12.10
N ASP A 216 10.21 -16.61 -10.96
CA ASP A 216 11.05 -15.61 -10.27
C ASP A 216 10.73 -15.56 -8.77
N LYS A 217 11.54 -16.26 -7.98
CA LYS A 217 11.33 -16.35 -6.53
C LYS A 217 11.52 -15.03 -5.77
N TYR A 218 11.97 -13.96 -6.43
CA TYR A 218 12.17 -12.63 -5.83
C TYR A 218 11.04 -11.65 -6.15
N SER A 219 10.03 -12.09 -6.90
CA SER A 219 8.86 -11.30 -7.24
C SER A 219 7.59 -11.88 -6.60
N PHE A 220 6.67 -10.99 -6.24
CA PHE A 220 5.31 -11.38 -5.85
C PHE A 220 4.43 -11.70 -7.07
N CYS A 221 3.69 -12.81 -7.00
CA CYS A 221 2.73 -13.28 -7.99
C CYS A 221 1.37 -13.58 -7.37
N GLY A 222 0.84 -12.57 -6.65
CA GLY A 222 -0.51 -12.62 -6.11
C GLY A 222 -0.64 -13.54 -4.90
N ALA A 223 -1.83 -14.09 -4.72
CA ALA A 223 -2.16 -15.16 -3.78
C ALA A 223 -3.47 -15.83 -4.24
N GLY A 224 -4.13 -16.62 -3.39
CA GLY A 224 -5.48 -17.09 -3.68
C GLY A 224 -6.48 -15.93 -3.78
N SER A 225 -7.15 -15.81 -4.93
CA SER A 225 -8.13 -14.75 -5.25
C SER A 225 -7.56 -13.33 -5.18
N ARG A 226 -6.26 -13.17 -5.47
CA ARG A 226 -5.54 -11.89 -5.31
C ARG A 226 -4.44 -11.73 -6.35
N LEU A 227 -4.43 -10.61 -7.06
CA LEU A 227 -3.50 -10.32 -8.14
C LEU A 227 -2.56 -9.18 -7.79
N VAL A 228 -1.28 -9.32 -8.14
CA VAL A 228 -0.38 -8.15 -8.27
C VAL A 228 -0.63 -7.57 -9.66
N VAL A 229 -1.21 -6.37 -9.73
CA VAL A 229 -1.63 -5.74 -11.00
C VAL A 229 -0.65 -4.65 -11.42
N TYR A 230 -0.38 -4.59 -12.71
CA TYR A 230 0.40 -3.58 -13.40
C TYR A 230 -0.43 -2.95 -14.53
N ALA A 231 -0.22 -1.66 -14.76
CA ALA A 231 -0.78 -0.93 -15.90
C ALA A 231 0.33 -0.44 -16.83
N ALA A 232 0.12 -0.56 -18.14
CA ALA A 232 1.03 -0.06 -19.15
C ALA A 232 1.11 1.47 -19.09
N VAL A 233 2.32 2.00 -19.11
CA VAL A 233 2.58 3.44 -19.28
C VAL A 233 2.57 3.73 -20.77
N THR A 234 1.68 4.63 -21.18
CA THR A 234 1.56 5.09 -22.55
C THR A 234 2.03 6.53 -22.69
N ALA A 235 2.32 6.96 -23.92
CA ALA A 235 2.65 8.37 -24.19
C ALA A 235 1.50 9.34 -23.88
N ALA A 236 0.28 8.82 -23.71
CA ALA A 236 -0.89 9.60 -23.30
C ALA A 236 -0.98 9.78 -21.78
N ASP A 237 -0.21 9.04 -20.98
CA ASP A 237 -0.23 9.16 -19.52
C ASP A 237 0.54 10.40 -19.05
N VAL A 238 0.12 10.94 -17.91
CA VAL A 238 0.65 12.19 -17.37
C VAL A 238 1.09 11.95 -15.94
N ALA A 239 2.40 11.98 -15.67
CA ALA A 239 3.05 11.89 -14.34
C ALA A 239 2.13 11.51 -13.14
N GLY A 240 1.90 10.21 -12.94
CA GLY A 240 1.04 9.70 -11.84
C GLY A 240 -0.45 9.58 -12.18
N TRP A 241 -0.83 9.79 -13.45
CA TRP A 241 -2.20 9.71 -13.95
C TRP A 241 -2.26 8.94 -15.26
N ARG A 242 -3.28 8.10 -15.39
CA ARG A 242 -3.51 7.18 -16.50
C ARG A 242 -4.65 7.64 -17.37
N TYR A 243 -4.42 7.76 -18.67
CA TYR A 243 -5.44 8.16 -19.64
C TYR A 243 -6.48 7.03 -19.84
N GLN A 244 -7.74 7.31 -19.48
CA GLN A 244 -8.85 6.36 -19.56
C GLN A 244 -9.53 6.38 -20.93
N GLY A 245 -9.47 7.50 -21.65
CA GLY A 245 -10.09 7.64 -22.96
C GLY A 245 -10.83 8.96 -23.13
N CYS A 246 -11.49 9.09 -24.28
CA CYS A 246 -12.37 10.20 -24.61
C CYS A 246 -13.80 9.84 -24.22
N TYR A 247 -14.48 10.74 -23.49
CA TYR A 247 -15.85 10.53 -23.02
C TYR A 247 -16.73 11.69 -23.47
N VAL A 248 -18.01 11.42 -23.76
CA VAL A 248 -18.98 12.50 -24.00
C VAL A 248 -19.25 13.19 -22.66
N ASP A 249 -19.10 14.51 -22.59
CA ASP A 249 -19.45 15.32 -21.42
C ASP A 249 -20.82 15.98 -21.58
N ASN A 250 -21.43 16.33 -20.44
CA ASN A 250 -22.68 17.09 -20.33
C ASN A 250 -23.88 16.48 -21.10
N ALA A 251 -23.85 15.18 -21.36
CA ALA A 251 -24.92 14.47 -22.06
C ALA A 251 -26.17 14.38 -21.15
N GLY A 252 -27.24 15.06 -21.54
CA GLY A 252 -28.47 15.11 -20.72
C GLY A 252 -28.31 15.94 -19.43
N GLY A 253 -27.40 16.92 -19.42
CA GLY A 253 -27.19 17.85 -18.30
C GLY A 253 -26.38 17.28 -17.14
N LYS A 254 -25.69 16.16 -17.34
CA LYS A 254 -24.80 15.53 -16.35
C LYS A 254 -23.38 15.48 -16.89
N ARG A 255 -22.44 16.02 -16.12
CA ARG A 255 -21.01 15.96 -16.45
C ARG A 255 -20.40 14.63 -16.02
N ASN A 256 -19.27 14.29 -16.64
CA ASN A 256 -18.44 13.16 -16.25
C ASN A 256 -17.81 13.37 -14.87
N LEU A 257 -17.31 14.59 -14.64
CA LEU A 257 -16.63 15.04 -13.43
C LEU A 257 -17.27 16.37 -12.99
N ASP A 258 -17.85 16.39 -11.79
CA ASP A 258 -18.66 17.50 -11.28
C ASP A 258 -18.17 18.05 -9.93
N ALA A 259 -16.99 17.62 -9.45
CA ALA A 259 -16.52 17.99 -8.11
C ALA A 259 -15.82 19.36 -8.09
N LEU A 260 -14.90 19.63 -9.02
CA LEU A 260 -14.18 20.90 -9.08
C LEU A 260 -13.86 21.25 -10.54
N SER A 261 -13.80 22.54 -10.89
CA SER A 261 -13.41 22.96 -12.23
C SER A 261 -12.57 24.24 -12.23
N SER A 262 -11.74 24.38 -13.26
CA SER A 262 -10.98 25.61 -13.56
C SER A 262 -10.90 25.86 -15.06
N TYR A 263 -10.71 27.13 -15.43
CA TYR A 263 -10.66 27.61 -16.81
C TYR A 263 -9.44 28.51 -16.95
N THR A 264 -8.54 28.20 -17.87
CA THR A 264 -7.30 28.95 -18.08
C THR A 264 -6.82 28.88 -19.53
N ASP A 265 -6.29 29.99 -20.04
CA ASP A 265 -5.76 30.09 -21.41
C ASP A 265 -4.41 29.39 -21.60
N ASP A 266 -3.84 28.83 -20.54
CA ASP A 266 -2.57 28.09 -20.52
C ASP A 266 -2.77 26.66 -19.97
N ASN A 267 -3.90 26.03 -20.30
CA ASN A 267 -4.21 24.68 -19.81
C ASN A 267 -3.38 23.62 -20.52
N THR A 268 -2.92 22.63 -19.76
CA THR A 268 -2.27 21.39 -20.20
C THR A 268 -2.82 20.22 -19.39
N ALA A 269 -2.61 18.99 -19.84
CA ALA A 269 -2.98 17.84 -19.03
C ALA A 269 -2.20 17.80 -17.69
N GLN A 270 -0.95 18.28 -17.67
CA GLN A 270 -0.10 18.37 -16.46
C GLN A 270 -0.59 19.42 -15.47
N SER A 271 -0.97 20.61 -15.95
CA SER A 271 -1.52 21.66 -15.08
C SER A 271 -2.85 21.22 -14.49
N CYS A 272 -3.70 20.55 -15.26
CA CYS A 272 -4.96 19.99 -14.77
C CYS A 272 -4.73 18.85 -13.77
N ALA A 273 -3.77 17.97 -14.02
CA ALA A 273 -3.35 16.92 -13.08
C ALA A 273 -2.89 17.50 -11.73
N SER A 274 -2.14 18.61 -11.76
CA SER A 274 -1.70 19.31 -10.56
C SER A 274 -2.86 19.99 -9.83
N PHE A 275 -3.79 20.59 -10.57
CA PHE A 275 -5.01 21.18 -10.00
C PHE A 275 -5.90 20.13 -9.31
N CYS A 276 -6.05 18.96 -9.94
CA CYS A 276 -6.82 17.82 -9.40
C CYS A 276 -5.99 16.91 -8.48
N SER A 277 -4.83 17.42 -8.03
CA SER A 277 -4.11 17.13 -6.79
C SER A 277 -4.64 16.09 -5.81
N GLN A 278 -5.89 16.27 -5.38
CA GLN A 278 -6.52 15.55 -4.29
C GLN A 278 -7.63 14.59 -4.76
N TYR A 279 -8.03 14.66 -6.04
CA TYR A 279 -9.12 13.88 -6.62
C TYR A 279 -8.64 12.62 -7.32
N SER A 280 -9.50 11.62 -7.47
CA SER A 280 -9.15 10.36 -8.14
C SER A 280 -9.19 10.45 -9.66
N TYR A 281 -9.92 11.43 -10.20
CA TYR A 281 -10.07 11.66 -11.63
C TYR A 281 -9.85 13.13 -11.97
N PHE A 282 -9.26 13.36 -13.14
CA PHE A 282 -9.36 14.65 -13.82
C PHE A 282 -9.74 14.47 -15.27
N GLY A 283 -10.27 15.54 -15.86
CA GLY A 283 -10.65 15.61 -17.24
C GLY A 283 -10.27 16.96 -17.82
N VAL A 284 -9.71 16.95 -19.03
CA VAL A 284 -9.49 18.16 -19.81
C VAL A 284 -10.50 18.22 -20.95
N GLU A 285 -11.11 19.39 -21.12
CA GLU A 285 -12.18 19.62 -22.10
C GLU A 285 -11.95 20.94 -22.83
N ASN A 286 -12.38 20.99 -24.09
CA ASN A 286 -12.43 22.21 -24.88
C ASN A 286 -11.09 23.00 -24.95
N GLY A 287 -9.95 22.35 -24.70
CA GLY A 287 -8.61 22.95 -24.76
C GLY A 287 -8.20 23.81 -23.55
N ASN A 288 -9.14 24.42 -22.83
CA ASN A 288 -8.86 25.38 -21.75
C ASN A 288 -9.55 25.06 -20.42
N GLU A 289 -10.30 23.96 -20.36
CA GLU A 289 -11.11 23.59 -19.20
C GLU A 289 -10.52 22.37 -18.50
N CYS A 290 -10.56 22.40 -17.18
CA CYS A 290 -10.11 21.32 -16.32
C CYS A 290 -11.21 20.98 -15.32
N PHE A 291 -11.50 19.69 -15.15
CA PHE A 291 -12.52 19.17 -14.25
C PHE A 291 -11.91 18.08 -13.36
N CYS A 292 -12.29 18.05 -12.09
CA CYS A 292 -11.89 17.01 -11.14
C CYS A 292 -13.11 16.23 -10.67
N GLY A 293 -12.91 14.96 -10.32
CA GLY A 293 -13.97 14.13 -9.74
C GLY A 293 -13.44 13.06 -8.80
N LEU A 294 -14.25 12.74 -7.79
CA LEU A 294 -13.99 11.63 -6.86
C LEU A 294 -14.26 10.27 -7.53
N SER A 295 -15.18 10.27 -8.49
CA SER A 295 -15.53 9.12 -9.33
C SER A 295 -15.85 9.61 -10.74
N LEU A 296 -15.72 8.70 -11.70
CA LEU A 296 -16.23 8.93 -13.05
C LEU A 296 -17.72 8.57 -13.10
N ASN A 297 -18.56 9.49 -13.58
CA ASN A 297 -19.97 9.17 -13.83
C ASN A 297 -20.09 8.11 -14.94
N SER A 298 -20.22 6.85 -14.54
CA SER A 298 -20.10 5.65 -15.37
C SER A 298 -21.27 5.41 -16.35
N THR A 299 -22.21 6.35 -16.44
CA THR A 299 -23.37 6.24 -17.35
C THR A 299 -22.95 6.38 -18.82
N TYR A 300 -21.76 6.94 -19.11
CA TYR A 300 -21.32 7.24 -20.48
C TYR A 300 -20.17 6.34 -20.92
N THR A 301 -20.31 5.76 -22.11
CA THR A 301 -19.28 4.90 -22.69
C THR A 301 -18.17 5.74 -23.33
N PRO A 302 -16.91 5.26 -23.27
CA PRO A 302 -15.82 5.83 -24.04
C PRO A 302 -16.21 5.95 -25.53
N THR A 303 -15.83 7.05 -26.16
CA THR A 303 -15.94 7.26 -27.60
C THR A 303 -14.55 7.21 -28.25
N SER A 304 -14.50 7.43 -29.56
CA SER A 304 -13.23 7.52 -30.28
C SER A 304 -12.36 8.65 -29.71
N ASN A 305 -11.06 8.39 -29.53
CA ASN A 305 -10.09 9.42 -29.13
C ASN A 305 -10.05 10.61 -30.12
N SER A 306 -10.45 10.40 -31.37
CA SER A 306 -10.56 11.48 -32.36
C SER A 306 -11.63 12.51 -32.01
N SER A 307 -12.61 12.18 -31.18
CA SER A 307 -13.64 13.12 -30.72
C SER A 307 -13.12 14.10 -29.68
N CYS A 308 -11.97 13.80 -29.07
CA CYS A 308 -11.31 14.66 -28.10
C CYS A 308 -10.13 15.40 -28.74
N ALA A 309 -10.09 15.61 -30.06
CA ALA A 309 -8.87 16.01 -30.76
C ALA A 309 -8.46 17.49 -30.61
N LYS A 310 -9.12 18.29 -29.76
CA LYS A 310 -8.78 19.71 -29.61
C LYS A 310 -7.45 19.85 -28.88
N PRO A 311 -6.50 20.64 -29.42
CA PRO A 311 -5.23 20.87 -28.74
C PRO A 311 -5.41 21.63 -27.43
N CYS A 312 -4.56 21.36 -26.45
CA CYS A 312 -4.51 22.14 -25.23
C CYS A 312 -4.15 23.61 -25.53
N SER A 313 -4.63 24.52 -24.67
CA SER A 313 -4.39 25.96 -24.83
C SER A 313 -2.94 26.31 -24.52
N GLY A 314 -2.33 25.68 -23.50
CA GLY A 314 -0.93 25.85 -23.09
C GLY A 314 0.10 24.92 -23.77
N ASP A 315 -0.34 23.80 -24.37
CA ASP A 315 0.55 22.92 -25.14
C ASP A 315 -0.17 22.34 -26.37
N LYS A 316 0.22 22.80 -27.57
CA LYS A 316 -0.42 22.38 -28.83
C LYS A 316 -0.07 20.95 -29.24
N ASN A 317 0.90 20.31 -28.60
CA ASN A 317 1.23 18.91 -28.85
C ASN A 317 0.41 17.94 -28.01
N GLN A 318 -0.38 18.46 -27.07
CA GLN A 318 -1.26 17.67 -26.23
C GLN A 318 -2.71 17.83 -26.65
N THR A 319 -3.49 16.82 -26.29
CA THR A 319 -4.91 16.71 -26.59
C THR A 319 -5.72 17.00 -25.31
N CYS A 320 -6.63 17.97 -25.38
CA CYS A 320 -7.43 18.44 -24.24
C CYS A 320 -8.93 18.41 -24.53
N GLY A 321 -9.45 17.24 -24.87
CA GLY A 321 -10.88 17.05 -25.14
C GLY A 321 -11.36 17.77 -26.40
N ASP A 322 -12.65 18.05 -26.47
CA ASP A 322 -13.28 18.97 -27.42
C ASP A 322 -14.59 19.49 -26.79
N PHE A 323 -15.34 20.34 -27.47
CA PHE A 323 -16.62 20.82 -26.96
C PHE A 323 -17.59 19.66 -26.69
N GLY A 324 -17.92 19.40 -25.41
CA GLY A 324 -18.77 18.27 -25.02
C GLY A 324 -18.06 16.91 -25.05
N PHE A 325 -16.73 16.89 -25.11
CA PHE A 325 -15.93 15.67 -25.06
C PHE A 325 -14.74 15.85 -24.12
N GLN A 326 -14.65 15.02 -23.08
CA GLN A 326 -13.62 15.12 -22.06
C GLN A 326 -12.59 14.00 -22.19
N SER A 327 -11.31 14.37 -22.25
CA SER A 327 -10.20 13.41 -22.11
C SER A 327 -10.00 13.11 -20.63
N ILE A 328 -10.35 11.90 -20.21
CA ILE A 328 -10.39 11.49 -18.79
C ILE A 328 -9.09 10.81 -18.39
N TYR A 329 -8.63 11.15 -17.19
CA TYR A 329 -7.45 10.61 -16.53
C TYR A 329 -7.79 10.16 -15.12
N GLU A 330 -7.17 9.08 -14.67
CA GLU A 330 -7.35 8.48 -13.34
C GLU A 330 -6.02 8.48 -12.58
N SER A 331 -6.02 8.76 -11.28
CA SER A 331 -4.81 8.77 -10.47
C SER A 331 -4.25 7.36 -10.28
N VAL A 332 -2.93 7.23 -10.24
CA VAL A 332 -2.21 5.97 -9.98
C VAL A 332 -1.27 6.15 -8.79
N PRO A 333 -1.52 5.47 -7.65
CA PRO A 333 -2.71 4.65 -7.36
C PRO A 333 -3.99 5.49 -7.24
N LEU A 334 -5.15 4.83 -7.26
CA LEU A 334 -6.42 5.46 -6.92
C LEU A 334 -6.38 6.03 -5.50
N LYS A 335 -6.88 7.26 -5.33
CA LYS A 335 -6.97 7.87 -4.01
C LYS A 335 -8.11 7.23 -3.22
N PRO A 336 -7.96 7.06 -1.89
CA PRO A 336 -9.02 6.54 -1.04
C PRO A 336 -10.31 7.35 -1.22
N ALA A 337 -11.45 6.67 -1.25
CA ALA A 337 -12.74 7.34 -1.30
C ALA A 337 -12.92 8.18 -0.03
N PRO A 338 -13.23 9.49 -0.15
CA PRO A 338 -13.48 10.30 1.02
C PRO A 338 -14.79 9.89 1.69
N SER A 339 -14.92 10.19 2.97
CA SER A 339 -16.14 9.91 3.71
C SER A 339 -16.45 11.01 4.71
N ASN A 340 -17.73 11.15 5.03
CA ASN A 340 -18.15 11.94 6.18
C ASN A 340 -17.88 11.13 7.45
N GLN A 341 -17.07 11.67 8.35
CA GLN A 341 -16.82 11.01 9.64
C GLN A 341 -18.14 10.89 10.41
N ALA A 342 -18.51 9.66 10.77
CA ALA A 342 -19.77 9.39 11.46
C ALA A 342 -19.86 10.14 12.80
N VAL A 343 -18.76 10.20 13.54
CA VAL A 343 -18.64 10.92 14.81
C VAL A 343 -17.32 11.66 14.87
N VAL A 344 -17.36 12.95 15.20
CA VAL A 344 -16.22 13.85 15.29
C VAL A 344 -16.11 14.38 16.72
N ALA A 345 -14.89 14.40 17.26
CA ALA A 345 -14.58 14.88 18.62
C ALA A 345 -15.41 14.23 19.74
N GLY A 346 -15.97 13.03 19.51
CA GLY A 346 -16.82 12.32 20.47
C GLY A 346 -18.16 13.00 20.79
N LYS A 347 -18.50 14.09 20.08
CA LYS A 347 -19.68 14.94 20.36
C LYS A 347 -20.62 15.05 19.17
N PHE A 348 -20.06 15.23 17.98
CA PHE A 348 -20.82 15.63 16.81
C PHE A 348 -20.99 14.47 15.84
N ASN A 349 -22.23 14.15 15.51
CA ASN A 349 -22.61 13.08 14.59
C ASN A 349 -22.96 13.69 13.24
N TYR A 350 -22.47 13.09 12.16
CA TYR A 350 -22.83 13.53 10.80
C TYR A 350 -24.34 13.49 10.62
N LYS A 351 -24.89 14.52 9.98
CA LYS A 351 -26.32 14.65 9.70
C LYS A 351 -26.60 14.37 8.24
N PHE A 352 -26.22 15.30 7.36
CA PHE A 352 -26.44 15.21 5.92
C PHE A 352 -25.73 16.38 5.23
N CYS A 353 -25.60 16.28 3.91
CA CYS A 353 -25.26 17.40 3.03
C CYS A 353 -26.49 18.31 2.86
N SER A 354 -26.35 19.61 3.05
CA SER A 354 -27.45 20.59 2.96
C SER A 354 -27.16 21.69 1.95
N PHE A 355 -28.21 22.27 1.36
CA PHE A 355 -28.09 23.52 0.61
C PHE A 355 -27.77 24.67 1.56
N ASP A 356 -26.79 25.51 1.23
CA ASP A 356 -26.44 26.72 1.97
C ASP A 356 -26.44 27.92 1.01
N ASP A 357 -27.38 28.84 1.16
CA ASP A 357 -27.44 30.06 0.33
C ASP A 357 -26.79 31.20 1.10
N ASN A 358 -25.96 32.00 0.43
CA ASN A 358 -25.34 33.20 0.99
C ASN A 358 -26.35 34.18 1.63
N ASN A 359 -27.61 34.19 1.18
CA ASN A 359 -28.66 35.05 1.72
C ASN A 359 -29.39 34.44 2.94
N ALA A 360 -29.21 33.15 3.20
CA ALA A 360 -29.88 32.41 4.27
C ALA A 360 -28.96 31.28 4.76
N ARG A 361 -27.92 31.67 5.51
CA ARG A 361 -26.92 30.75 6.03
C ARG A 361 -27.53 29.68 6.92
N VAL A 362 -27.20 28.43 6.65
CA VAL A 362 -27.73 27.27 7.40
C VAL A 362 -27.25 27.30 8.84
N LEU A 363 -26.00 27.71 9.06
CA LEU A 363 -25.37 27.90 10.37
C LEU A 363 -24.77 29.31 10.41
N ALA A 364 -25.38 30.20 11.20
CA ALA A 364 -25.07 31.63 11.15
C ALA A 364 -24.45 32.20 12.45
N ALA A 365 -24.21 31.37 13.47
CA ALA A 365 -23.86 31.88 14.80
C ALA A 365 -22.38 32.30 14.91
N ASN A 366 -21.48 31.57 14.26
CA ASN A 366 -20.05 31.91 14.20
C ASN A 366 -19.40 31.26 12.98
N THR A 367 -18.32 31.84 12.46
CA THR A 367 -17.65 31.35 11.25
C THR A 367 -16.14 31.48 11.34
N ASN A 368 -15.42 30.61 10.63
CA ASN A 368 -13.98 30.68 10.43
C ASN A 368 -13.61 30.16 9.05
N ALA A 369 -12.46 30.56 8.50
CA ALA A 369 -11.92 30.00 7.27
C ALA A 369 -10.45 29.63 7.46
N ASN A 370 -10.03 28.50 6.89
CA ASN A 370 -8.66 28.01 6.99
C ASN A 370 -8.27 27.27 5.71
N ASP A 371 -7.16 27.67 5.08
CA ASP A 371 -6.67 27.03 3.84
C ASP A 371 -6.19 25.58 4.04
N ALA A 372 -6.06 25.13 5.29
CA ALA A 372 -5.78 23.75 5.67
C ALA A 372 -6.96 23.09 6.41
N MET A 373 -8.20 23.55 6.22
CA MET A 373 -9.38 23.03 6.95
C MET A 373 -9.45 21.49 7.00
N THR A 374 -9.85 20.96 8.16
CA THR A 374 -10.31 19.58 8.37
C THR A 374 -11.62 19.61 9.15
N VAL A 375 -12.35 18.49 9.14
CA VAL A 375 -13.60 18.37 9.88
C VAL A 375 -13.37 18.54 11.39
N GLU A 376 -12.27 18.02 11.94
CA GLU A 376 -11.93 18.18 13.36
C GLU A 376 -11.55 19.61 13.73
N MET A 377 -10.87 20.33 12.84
CA MET A 377 -10.56 21.74 13.08
C MET A 377 -11.82 22.56 13.22
N CYS A 378 -12.82 22.32 12.36
CA CYS A 378 -14.10 23.00 12.49
C CYS A 378 -14.88 22.56 13.74
N ALA A 379 -14.89 21.26 14.05
CA ALA A 379 -15.53 20.74 15.26
C ALA A 379 -14.94 21.35 16.55
N ALA A 380 -13.61 21.49 16.61
CA ALA A 380 -12.91 22.10 17.73
C ALA A 380 -13.23 23.59 17.86
N PHE A 381 -13.27 24.32 16.75
CA PHE A 381 -13.68 25.72 16.72
C PHE A 381 -15.12 25.91 17.22
N CYS A 382 -16.03 25.03 16.81
CA CYS A 382 -17.45 25.09 17.17
C CYS A 382 -17.80 24.34 18.48
N ASN A 383 -16.82 24.02 19.34
CA ASN A 383 -17.07 23.17 20.51
C ASN A 383 -18.09 23.73 21.51
N SER A 384 -18.31 25.05 21.55
CA SER A 384 -19.35 25.68 22.37
C SER A 384 -20.76 25.65 21.77
N TYR A 385 -20.91 25.21 20.52
CA TYR A 385 -22.17 25.16 19.78
C TYR A 385 -22.73 23.74 19.67
N SER A 386 -24.01 23.63 19.35
CA SER A 386 -24.68 22.35 19.15
C SER A 386 -24.36 21.71 17.79
N TYR A 387 -24.16 22.53 16.76
CA TYR A 387 -23.90 22.13 15.38
C TYR A 387 -22.66 22.83 14.83
N PHE A 388 -22.00 22.14 13.91
CA PHE A 388 -21.02 22.75 13.02
C PHE A 388 -21.23 22.25 11.59
N GLY A 389 -20.68 22.97 10.63
CA GLY A 389 -20.62 22.53 9.26
C GLY A 389 -19.42 23.10 8.52
N VAL A 390 -18.99 22.36 7.49
CA VAL A 390 -17.90 22.77 6.60
C VAL A 390 -18.43 22.97 5.18
N GLU A 391 -18.02 24.05 4.55
CA GLU A 391 -18.43 24.47 3.21
C GLU A 391 -17.23 24.97 2.40
N TYR A 392 -17.34 24.88 1.06
CA TYR A 392 -16.39 25.44 0.11
C TYR A 392 -14.93 24.99 0.31
N GLY A 393 -14.72 23.80 0.87
CA GLY A 393 -13.41 23.21 1.18
C GLY A 393 -12.73 23.82 2.40
N LYS A 394 -12.92 25.11 2.69
CA LYS A 394 -12.10 25.86 3.66
C LYS A 394 -12.89 26.60 4.74
N GLU A 395 -14.21 26.64 4.63
CA GLU A 395 -15.07 27.45 5.48
C GLU A 395 -15.71 26.57 6.55
N CYS A 396 -15.82 27.12 7.76
CA CYS A 396 -16.39 26.48 8.93
C CYS A 396 -17.46 27.38 9.52
N TYR A 397 -18.60 26.79 9.85
CA TYR A 397 -19.78 27.47 10.36
C TYR A 397 -20.30 26.77 11.61
N CYS A 398 -20.76 27.56 12.59
CA CYS A 398 -21.32 27.05 13.85
C CYS A 398 -22.75 27.53 14.06
N GLY A 399 -23.53 26.78 14.84
CA GLY A 399 -24.88 27.17 15.25
C GLY A 399 -25.45 26.31 16.36
N ASP A 400 -26.40 26.84 17.12
CA ASP A 400 -27.19 26.04 18.08
C ASP A 400 -28.45 25.43 17.46
N SER A 401 -28.77 25.85 16.25
CA SER A 401 -29.79 25.30 15.36
C SER A 401 -29.32 25.43 13.92
N PHE A 402 -30.00 24.75 12.98
CA PHE A 402 -29.78 24.89 11.55
C PHE A 402 -31.11 25.04 10.81
N SER A 403 -31.11 25.73 9.65
CA SER A 403 -32.33 26.01 8.85
C SER A 403 -32.29 25.49 7.41
N GLY A 404 -31.38 24.56 7.11
CA GLY A 404 -31.14 24.05 5.76
C GLY A 404 -32.04 22.87 5.35
N SER A 405 -32.23 22.70 4.04
CA SER A 405 -32.87 21.52 3.45
C SER A 405 -31.82 20.48 3.02
N PRO A 406 -32.09 19.17 3.13
CA PRO A 406 -31.18 18.14 2.64
C PRO A 406 -30.92 18.27 1.13
N ALA A 407 -29.65 18.20 0.74
CA ALA A 407 -29.19 18.04 -0.63
C ALA A 407 -28.83 16.57 -0.90
N GLN A 408 -28.43 16.24 -2.12
CA GLN A 408 -27.86 14.92 -2.38
C GLN A 408 -26.46 14.84 -1.75
N GLU A 409 -26.14 13.73 -1.09
CA GLU A 409 -24.83 13.55 -0.43
C GLU A 409 -23.64 13.80 -1.37
N LYS A 410 -23.78 13.42 -2.64
CA LYS A 410 -22.76 13.64 -3.67
C LYS A 410 -22.52 15.11 -4.03
N ASP A 411 -23.42 16.02 -3.67
CA ASP A 411 -23.27 17.46 -3.95
C ASP A 411 -22.24 18.10 -3.02
N CYS A 412 -21.98 17.53 -1.84
CA CYS A 412 -20.91 17.95 -0.94
C CYS A 412 -19.61 17.22 -1.29
N SER A 413 -19.00 17.60 -2.42
CA SER A 413 -17.91 16.85 -3.07
C SER A 413 -16.53 17.51 -2.96
N TYR A 414 -16.41 18.67 -2.31
CA TYR A 414 -15.11 19.31 -2.09
C TYR A 414 -14.37 18.55 -1.01
N LEU A 415 -13.09 18.26 -1.25
CA LEU A 415 -12.23 17.66 -0.26
C LEU A 415 -11.75 18.72 0.73
N CYS A 416 -11.57 18.32 1.98
CA CYS A 416 -10.92 19.16 2.97
C CYS A 416 -9.42 19.30 2.63
N PRO A 417 -8.88 20.52 2.45
CA PRO A 417 -7.47 20.73 2.09
C PRO A 417 -6.47 20.18 3.11
N GLY A 418 -6.85 20.12 4.39
CA GLY A 418 -6.02 19.53 5.45
C GLY A 418 -6.10 18.01 5.53
N ASN A 419 -7.13 17.38 4.93
CA ASN A 419 -7.30 15.95 4.89
C ASN A 419 -8.17 15.52 3.69
N SER A 420 -7.54 15.03 2.62
CA SER A 420 -8.23 14.65 1.39
C SER A 420 -9.11 13.39 1.51
N THR A 421 -9.16 12.74 2.68
CA THR A 421 -10.11 11.65 2.94
C THR A 421 -11.44 12.14 3.54
N GLU A 422 -11.59 13.45 3.72
CA GLU A 422 -12.78 14.10 4.28
C GLU A 422 -13.46 15.03 3.28
N LEU A 423 -14.76 15.22 3.45
CA LEU A 423 -15.59 16.13 2.65
C LEU A 423 -15.84 17.43 3.41
N CYS A 424 -15.63 18.55 2.72
CA CYS A 424 -15.77 19.91 3.23
C CYS A 424 -16.76 20.73 2.36
N GLY A 425 -17.94 20.18 2.13
CA GLY A 425 -19.05 20.82 1.43
C GLY A 425 -18.81 20.94 -0.07
N ALA A 426 -19.35 22.00 -0.68
CA ALA A 426 -19.06 22.47 -2.03
C ALA A 426 -19.56 23.92 -2.17
N ALA A 427 -19.68 24.45 -3.38
CA ALA A 427 -20.35 25.74 -3.60
C ALA A 427 -21.84 25.65 -3.24
N ASN A 428 -22.31 26.46 -2.29
CA ASN A 428 -23.68 26.49 -1.77
C ASN A 428 -24.13 25.14 -1.21
N ARG A 429 -23.20 24.40 -0.60
CA ARG A 429 -23.40 23.06 -0.05
C ARG A 429 -22.56 22.90 1.20
N ILE A 430 -23.22 22.56 2.31
CA ILE A 430 -22.59 22.41 3.62
C ILE A 430 -22.79 20.99 4.15
N ASN A 431 -21.73 20.34 4.59
CA ASN A 431 -21.84 19.13 5.39
C ASN A 431 -22.14 19.54 6.84
N ILE A 432 -23.15 18.95 7.48
CA ILE A 432 -23.57 19.32 8.85
C ILE A 432 -23.32 18.18 9.82
N TRP A 433 -22.77 18.50 10.99
CA TRP A 433 -22.70 17.62 12.16
C TRP A 433 -23.41 18.25 13.36
N GLY A 434 -23.97 17.41 14.24
CA GLY A 434 -24.73 17.86 15.41
C GLY A 434 -24.89 16.80 16.50
N PRO A 435 -25.74 17.02 17.52
CA PRO A 435 -25.92 16.07 18.64
C PRO A 435 -26.49 14.73 18.15
N ALA A 436 -26.25 13.63 18.86
CA ALA A 436 -26.71 12.29 18.45
C ALA A 436 -28.22 12.23 18.17
N THR A 437 -29.02 12.87 19.02
CA THR A 437 -30.45 13.07 18.83
C THR A 437 -30.73 14.51 18.40
N ALA A 438 -31.37 14.70 17.25
CA ALA A 438 -31.87 16.02 16.87
C ALA A 438 -33.03 16.38 17.80
N THR A 439 -32.90 17.46 18.58
CA THR A 439 -34.08 18.07 19.18
C THR A 439 -34.76 18.87 18.07
N LEU A 440 -35.82 18.30 17.49
CA LEU A 440 -36.74 19.07 16.65
C LEU A 440 -37.37 20.14 17.55
N ILE A 441 -37.07 21.41 17.27
CA ILE A 441 -37.78 22.55 17.88
C ILE A 441 -38.77 23.08 16.85
#